data_AF-A0A7V2V7L2-F1
#
_entry.id   AF-A0A7V2V7L2-F1
#
_cell.length_a   1.000
_cell.length_b   1.000
_cell.length_c   1.000
_cell.angle_alpha   90.00
_cell.angle_beta   90.00
_cell.angle_gamma   90.00
#
_symmetry.space_group_name_H-M   'P 1'
#
loop_
_entity.id
_entity.type
_entity.pdbx_description
1 polymer ?
#
loop_
_entity_poly.entity_id
_entity_poly.type
_entity_poly.pdbx_seq_one_letter_code
_entity_poly.pdbx_strand_id
1 'polypeptide(L)'
;MKMKINKEGFTLVELLVVVSIIGILAGIVLVSLNSGRERTRKASLQSTLSSIVTVANMCVNDSGTIQSPTSITNGGGAICSLTDITEPWPALAVQGASYQYRTVSNTTISAGTADADVVTCTIATSSCVLN
;
A
#
# COMPACT_ATOMS: atom_id res chain seq x y z
N MET A 1 61.90 -18.11 18.90
CA MET A 1 61.71 -16.80 18.22
C MET A 1 60.35 -16.26 18.65
N LYS A 2 60.30 -15.14 19.38
CA LYS A 2 59.10 -14.67 20.08
C LYS A 2 58.56 -13.44 19.34
N MET A 3 57.42 -13.59 18.68
CA MET A 3 56.82 -12.53 17.85
C MET A 3 56.17 -11.49 18.76
N LYS A 4 56.69 -10.26 18.76
CA LYS A 4 56.08 -9.12 19.45
C LYS A 4 54.88 -8.66 18.63
N ILE A 5 53.67 -8.82 19.17
CA ILE A 5 52.47 -8.23 18.60
C ILE A 5 52.44 -6.75 19.05
N ASN A 6 52.66 -5.83 18.11
CA ASN A 6 52.45 -4.40 18.35
C ASN A 6 50.95 -4.17 18.52
N LYS A 7 50.54 -3.68 19.70
CA LYS A 7 49.16 -3.25 19.94
C LYS A 7 49.05 -1.82 19.43
N GLU A 8 48.58 -1.66 18.20
CA GLU A 8 48.19 -0.34 17.70
C GLU A 8 46.88 0.07 18.38
N GLY A 9 46.87 1.26 18.97
CA GLY A 9 45.70 1.84 19.63
C GLY A 9 44.90 2.69 18.64
N PHE A 10 43.58 2.55 18.67
CA PHE A 10 42.68 3.38 17.87
C PHE A 10 42.72 4.83 18.35
N THR A 11 42.86 5.79 17.45
CA THR A 11 42.85 7.21 17.85
C THR A 11 41.42 7.68 18.11
N LEU A 12 41.24 8.61 19.06
CA LEU A 12 39.93 9.22 19.33
C LEU A 12 39.35 9.92 18.09
N VAL A 13 40.23 10.46 17.23
CA VAL A 13 39.84 11.16 16.00
C VAL A 13 39.27 10.20 14.98
N GLU A 14 39.87 9.01 14.82
CA GLU A 14 39.33 7.98 13.93
C GLU A 14 37.94 7.53 14.36
N LEU A 15 37.71 7.34 15.66
CA LEU A 15 36.38 6.97 16.17
C LEU A 15 35.35 8.09 15.97
N LEU A 16 35.76 9.36 16.14
CA LEU A 16 34.88 10.53 16.00
C LEU A 16 34.44 10.75 14.54
N VAL A 17 35.35 10.58 13.58
CA VAL A 17 35.01 10.65 12.15
C VAL A 17 34.04 9.55 11.73
N VAL A 18 34.20 8.34 12.27
CA VAL A 18 33.32 7.21 11.90
C VAL A 18 31.88 7.45 12.38
N VAL A 19 31.69 7.85 13.64
CA VAL A 19 30.34 8.09 14.16
C VAL A 19 29.66 9.29 13.48
N SER A 20 30.44 10.31 13.07
CA SER A 20 29.90 11.45 12.34
C SER A 20 29.45 11.07 10.92
N ILE A 21 30.22 10.25 10.19
CA ILE A 21 29.79 9.75 8.87
C ILE A 21 28.56 8.84 8.99
N ILE A 22 28.53 7.93 9.97
CA ILE A 22 27.36 7.06 10.22
C ILE A 22 26.11 7.90 10.51
N GLY A 23 26.25 8.97 11.30
CA GLY A 23 25.14 9.89 11.60
C GLY A 23 24.54 10.55 10.34
N ILE A 24 25.41 11.01 9.43
CA ILE A 24 24.98 11.61 8.17
C ILE A 24 24.26 10.58 7.28
N LEU A 25 24.85 9.40 7.11
CA LEU A 25 24.26 8.33 6.29
C LEU A 25 22.91 7.85 6.87
N ALA A 26 22.82 7.70 8.19
CA ALA A 26 21.58 7.30 8.86
C ALA A 26 20.46 8.33 8.68
N GLY A 27 20.78 9.63 8.71
CA GLY A 27 19.81 10.71 8.46
C GLY A 27 19.19 10.65 7.07
N ILE A 28 20.00 10.44 6.04
CA ILE A 28 19.53 10.32 4.64
C ILE A 28 18.63 9.10 4.47
N VAL A 29 19.02 7.96 5.03
CA VAL A 29 18.24 6.72 4.97
C VAL A 29 16.86 6.89 5.59
N LEU A 30 16.76 7.55 6.75
CA LEU A 30 15.49 7.74 7.45
C LEU A 30 14.45 8.51 6.59
N VAL A 31 14.87 9.59 5.93
CA VAL A 31 14.00 10.37 5.04
C VAL A 31 13.54 9.54 3.84
N SER A 32 14.46 8.78 3.23
CA SER A 32 14.14 7.93 2.07
C SER A 32 13.14 6.82 2.40
N LEU A 33 13.24 6.21 3.59
CA LEU A 33 12.37 5.10 4.00
C LEU A 33 10.92 5.53 4.22
N ASN A 34 10.67 6.77 4.66
CA ASN A 34 9.30 7.26 4.85
C ASN A 34 8.55 7.33 3.51
N SER A 35 9.15 7.95 2.49
CA SER A 35 8.57 8.04 1.15
C SER A 35 8.43 6.66 0.46
N GLY A 36 9.39 5.75 0.68
CA GLY A 36 9.33 4.39 0.12
C GLY A 36 8.17 3.56 0.69
N ARG A 37 7.87 3.70 1.99
CA ARG A 37 6.74 3.02 2.63
C ARG A 37 5.40 3.51 2.11
N GLU A 38 5.24 4.81 1.93
CA GLU A 38 4.03 5.41 1.37
C GLU A 38 3.76 4.89 -0.06
N ARG A 39 4.79 4.92 -0.93
CA ARG A 39 4.69 4.36 -2.29
C ARG A 39 4.32 2.88 -2.30
N THR A 40 4.87 2.10 -1.37
CA THR A 40 4.56 0.66 -1.25
C THR A 40 3.11 0.43 -0.81
N ARG A 41 2.58 1.25 0.11
CA ARG A 41 1.17 1.21 0.52
C ARG A 41 0.25 1.51 -0.66
N LYS A 42 0.54 2.58 -1.41
CA LYS A 42 -0.20 2.96 -2.63
C LYS A 42 -0.22 1.84 -3.67
N ALA A 43 0.93 1.25 -3.96
CA ALA A 43 1.04 0.13 -4.90
C ALA A 43 0.24 -1.09 -4.45
N SER A 44 0.25 -1.41 -3.15
CA SER A 44 -0.54 -2.52 -2.58
C SER A 44 -2.05 -2.28 -2.71
N LEU A 45 -2.51 -1.06 -2.41
CA LEU A 45 -3.91 -0.67 -2.60
C LEU A 45 -4.32 -0.73 -4.07
N GLN A 46 -3.49 -0.19 -4.97
CA GLN A 46 -3.75 -0.23 -6.41
C GLN A 46 -3.85 -1.65 -6.95
N SER A 47 -2.97 -2.56 -6.51
CA SER A 47 -3.03 -3.97 -6.90
C SER A 47 -4.33 -4.63 -6.42
N THR A 48 -4.71 -4.38 -5.15
CA THR A 48 -5.94 -4.95 -4.57
C THR A 48 -7.18 -4.44 -5.30
N LEU A 49 -7.25 -3.14 -5.58
CA LEU A 49 -8.36 -2.54 -6.30
C LEU A 49 -8.43 -3.00 -7.76
N SER A 50 -7.30 -3.21 -8.43
CA SER A 50 -7.28 -3.70 -9.82
C SER A 50 -7.92 -5.09 -9.93
N SER A 51 -7.67 -5.97 -8.95
CA SER A 51 -8.35 -7.28 -8.87
C SER A 51 -9.87 -7.12 -8.66
N ILE A 52 -10.28 -6.20 -7.78
CA ILE A 52 -11.71 -5.91 -7.54
C ILE A 52 -12.37 -5.35 -8.80
N VAL A 53 -11.71 -4.43 -9.51
CA VAL A 53 -12.21 -3.82 -10.76
C VAL A 53 -12.45 -4.87 -11.83
N THR A 54 -11.62 -5.91 -11.89
CA THR A 54 -11.83 -7.03 -12.83
C THR A 54 -13.15 -7.74 -12.55
N VAL A 55 -13.40 -8.09 -11.29
CA VAL A 55 -14.68 -8.71 -10.85
C VAL A 55 -15.85 -7.76 -11.03
N ALA A 56 -15.69 -6.50 -10.65
CA ALA A 56 -16.72 -5.47 -10.79
C ALA A 56 -17.11 -5.25 -12.26
N ASN A 57 -16.15 -5.31 -13.19
CA ASN A 57 -16.43 -5.25 -14.62
C ASN A 57 -17.23 -6.45 -15.10
N MET A 58 -16.88 -7.67 -14.67
CA MET A 58 -17.69 -8.86 -14.98
C MET A 58 -19.13 -8.68 -14.47
N CYS A 59 -19.30 -8.20 -13.24
CA CYS A 59 -20.61 -7.92 -12.66
C CYS A 59 -21.44 -6.95 -13.51
N VAL A 60 -20.84 -5.82 -13.91
CA VAL A 60 -21.55 -4.79 -14.69
C VAL A 60 -21.85 -5.28 -16.11
N ASN A 61 -20.97 -6.08 -16.71
CA ASN A 61 -21.20 -6.69 -18.03
C ASN A 61 -22.41 -7.65 -18.02
N ASP A 62 -22.61 -8.36 -16.91
CA ASP A 62 -23.73 -9.28 -16.72
C ASP A 62 -25.00 -8.58 -16.17
N SER A 63 -25.07 -7.24 -16.27
CA SER A 63 -26.18 -6.41 -15.75
C SER A 63 -26.38 -6.49 -14.24
N GLY A 64 -25.36 -6.94 -13.50
CA GLY A 64 -25.31 -6.90 -12.05
C GLY A 64 -25.03 -5.51 -11.50
N THR A 65 -25.32 -5.34 -10.21
CA THR A 65 -24.98 -4.13 -9.46
C THR A 65 -23.85 -4.42 -8.49
N ILE A 66 -22.95 -3.45 -8.34
CA ILE A 66 -21.84 -3.57 -7.40
C ILE A 66 -22.38 -3.33 -6.00
N GLN A 67 -22.06 -4.22 -5.08
CA GLN A 67 -22.49 -4.20 -3.69
C GLN A 67 -21.38 -3.61 -2.82
N SER A 68 -21.76 -2.93 -1.74
CA SER A 68 -20.78 -2.43 -0.76
C SER A 68 -20.17 -3.57 0.06
N PRO A 69 -18.90 -3.46 0.49
CA PRO A 69 -18.32 -4.41 1.42
C PRO A 69 -19.07 -4.42 2.76
N THR A 70 -19.13 -5.57 3.43
CA THR A 70 -19.71 -5.67 4.78
C THR A 70 -18.84 -5.01 5.85
N SER A 71 -17.54 -4.87 5.60
CA SER A 71 -16.61 -4.09 6.41
C SER A 71 -15.73 -3.21 5.53
N ILE A 72 -15.65 -1.92 5.88
CA ILE A 72 -14.79 -0.97 5.16
C ILE A 72 -13.30 -1.25 5.34
N THR A 73 -12.87 -2.03 6.34
CA THR A 73 -11.45 -2.35 6.57
C THR A 73 -11.13 -3.80 6.21
N ASN A 74 -11.97 -4.73 6.63
CA ASN A 74 -11.73 -6.16 6.48
C ASN A 74 -12.34 -6.74 5.19
N GLY A 75 -13.09 -5.94 4.43
CA GLY A 75 -13.84 -6.42 3.27
C GLY A 75 -15.02 -7.31 3.68
N GLY A 76 -15.32 -8.31 2.85
CA GLY A 76 -16.47 -9.20 3.01
C GLY A 76 -17.71 -8.74 2.27
N GLY A 77 -18.69 -9.64 2.15
CA GLY A 77 -19.83 -9.47 1.24
C GLY A 77 -19.43 -9.69 -0.22
N ALA A 78 -20.35 -10.18 -1.05
CA ALA A 78 -20.08 -10.35 -2.48
C ALA A 78 -19.86 -8.98 -3.15
N ILE A 79 -18.95 -8.92 -4.12
CA ILE A 79 -18.72 -7.70 -4.91
C ILE A 79 -19.92 -7.41 -5.83
N CYS A 80 -20.59 -8.47 -6.31
CA CYS A 80 -21.72 -8.38 -7.23
C CYS A 80 -23.04 -8.79 -6.56
N SER A 81 -24.15 -8.25 -7.06
CA SER A 81 -25.50 -8.67 -6.67
C SER A 81 -25.96 -9.99 -7.31
N LEU A 82 -25.26 -10.46 -8.33
CA LEU A 82 -25.58 -11.71 -9.04
C LEU A 82 -25.09 -12.90 -8.23
N THR A 83 -25.83 -14.01 -8.30
CA THR A 83 -25.47 -15.26 -7.58
C THR A 83 -24.32 -16.02 -8.23
N ASP A 84 -24.00 -15.74 -9.49
CA ASP A 84 -22.97 -16.43 -10.25
C ASP A 84 -21.57 -15.83 -10.03
N ILE A 85 -21.51 -14.62 -9.46
CA ILE A 85 -20.28 -13.88 -9.14
C ILE A 85 -20.23 -13.71 -7.62
N THR A 86 -19.57 -14.65 -6.95
CA THR A 86 -19.57 -14.75 -5.48
C THR A 86 -18.29 -14.25 -4.83
N GLU A 87 -17.35 -13.68 -5.60
CA GLU A 87 -16.11 -13.18 -5.04
C GLU A 87 -16.37 -12.12 -3.97
N PRO A 88 -15.88 -12.32 -2.74
CA PRO A 88 -16.06 -11.35 -1.69
C PRO A 88 -15.05 -10.21 -1.81
N TRP A 89 -15.39 -9.07 -1.22
CA TRP A 89 -14.42 -7.99 -1.05
C TRP A 89 -13.21 -8.46 -0.24
N PRO A 90 -11.98 -8.31 -0.73
CA PRO A 90 -10.79 -8.73 0.00
C PRO A 90 -10.51 -7.81 1.19
N ALA A 91 -9.80 -8.32 2.19
CA ALA A 91 -9.26 -7.49 3.27
C ALA A 91 -8.14 -6.59 2.73
N LEU A 92 -8.10 -5.33 3.15
CA LEU A 92 -7.02 -4.43 2.79
C LEU A 92 -5.76 -4.77 3.59
N ALA A 93 -4.67 -5.08 2.90
CA ALA A 93 -3.39 -5.43 3.53
C ALA A 93 -2.67 -4.22 4.16
N VAL A 94 -3.15 -3.00 3.90
CA VAL A 94 -2.56 -1.76 4.42
C VAL A 94 -3.24 -1.37 5.73
N GLN A 95 -2.45 -1.29 6.81
CA GLN A 95 -2.93 -0.86 8.12
C GLN A 95 -3.50 0.56 8.07
N GLY A 96 -4.72 0.73 8.58
CA GLY A 96 -5.42 2.02 8.60
C GLY A 96 -6.06 2.40 7.27
N ALA A 97 -5.96 1.56 6.24
CA ALA A 97 -6.70 1.76 5.01
C ALA A 97 -8.15 1.30 5.16
N SER A 98 -9.05 2.02 4.50
CA SER A 98 -10.46 1.66 4.40
C SER A 98 -10.98 1.92 3.00
N TYR A 99 -11.97 1.13 2.59
CA TYR A 99 -12.75 1.37 1.40
C TYR A 99 -13.56 2.66 1.58
N GLN A 100 -13.30 3.64 0.72
CA GLN A 100 -14.15 4.81 0.57
C GLN A 100 -15.17 4.51 -0.52
N TYR A 101 -16.15 3.68 -0.17
CA TYR A 101 -17.24 3.35 -1.06
C TYR A 101 -18.30 4.46 -0.99
N ARG A 102 -18.41 5.28 -2.04
CA ARG A 102 -19.50 6.25 -2.17
C ARG A 102 -20.50 5.71 -3.19
N THR A 103 -21.67 5.30 -2.72
CA THR A 103 -22.76 4.61 -3.43
C THR A 103 -23.46 5.43 -4.53
N VAL A 104 -22.75 6.29 -5.26
CA VAL A 104 -23.41 7.25 -6.16
C VAL A 104 -23.33 6.87 -7.62
N SER A 105 -22.47 5.92 -8.00
CA SER A 105 -22.34 5.54 -9.41
C SER A 105 -21.49 4.29 -9.53
N ASN A 106 -22.02 3.25 -10.19
CA ASN A 106 -21.38 1.96 -10.54
C ASN A 106 -20.08 2.10 -11.38
N THR A 107 -19.39 3.23 -11.27
CA THR A 107 -18.32 3.67 -12.13
C THR A 107 -17.00 3.77 -11.40
N THR A 108 -16.98 3.90 -10.06
CA THR A 108 -15.72 4.10 -9.31
C THR A 108 -15.65 3.35 -7.98
N ILE A 109 -14.49 2.78 -7.67
CA ILE A 109 -14.16 2.14 -6.37
C ILE A 109 -12.92 2.83 -5.81
N SER A 110 -12.98 3.29 -4.56
CA SER A 110 -11.87 3.95 -3.90
C SER A 110 -11.48 3.26 -2.59
N ALA A 111 -10.18 3.21 -2.31
CA ALA A 111 -9.63 2.80 -1.02
C ALA A 111 -8.44 3.68 -0.66
N GLY A 112 -8.32 4.02 0.61
CA GLY A 112 -7.25 4.88 1.08
C GLY A 112 -7.14 4.90 2.59
N THR A 113 -6.06 5.48 3.08
CA THR A 113 -5.90 5.81 4.51
C THR A 113 -6.56 7.15 4.81
N ALA A 114 -6.81 7.44 6.09
CA ALA A 114 -7.34 8.75 6.50
C ALA A 114 -6.40 9.91 6.11
N ASP A 115 -5.10 9.64 6.03
CA ASP A 115 -4.11 10.49 5.36
C ASP A 115 -4.21 10.27 3.85
N ALA A 116 -4.56 11.34 3.12
CA ALA A 116 -4.51 11.67 1.68
C ALA A 116 -4.31 10.60 0.56
N ASP A 117 -3.76 9.42 0.84
CA ASP A 117 -3.46 8.34 -0.08
C ASP A 117 -4.71 7.60 -0.56
N VAL A 118 -5.52 8.26 -1.39
CA VAL A 118 -6.77 7.70 -1.90
C VAL A 118 -6.54 7.17 -3.31
N VAL A 119 -6.54 5.84 -3.46
CA VAL A 119 -6.55 5.21 -4.78
C VAL A 119 -7.99 5.11 -5.25
N THR A 120 -8.29 5.67 -6.42
CA THR A 120 -9.61 5.60 -7.05
C THR A 120 -9.50 4.90 -8.39
N CYS A 121 -10.25 3.81 -8.56
CA CYS A 121 -10.32 3.07 -9.81
C CYS A 121 -11.66 3.30 -10.48
N THR A 122 -11.63 3.58 -11.78
CA THR A 122 -12.82 3.69 -12.62
C THR A 122 -13.04 2.35 -13.31
N ILE A 123 -14.21 1.75 -13.08
CA ILE A 123 -14.55 0.40 -13.55
C ILE A 123 -14.66 0.37 -15.07
N ALA A 124 -15.41 1.31 -15.66
CA ALA A 124 -15.63 1.40 -17.10
C ALA A 124 -14.36 1.47 -17.95
N THR A 125 -13.27 2.03 -17.41
CA THR A 125 -11.98 2.18 -18.11
C THR A 125 -10.89 1.27 -17.53
N SER A 126 -11.21 0.46 -16.52
CA SER A 126 -10.26 -0.38 -15.78
C SER A 126 -9.01 0.37 -15.30
N SER A 127 -9.12 1.67 -15.04
CA SER A 127 -8.00 2.55 -14.75
C SER A 127 -8.00 3.01 -13.30
N CYS A 128 -6.87 2.89 -12.61
CA CYS A 128 -6.68 3.34 -11.23
C CYS A 128 -5.79 4.58 -11.19
N VAL A 129 -6.24 5.62 -10.49
CA VAL A 129 -5.52 6.87 -10.27
C VAL A 129 -5.24 7.03 -8.79
N LEU A 130 -4.03 7.50 -8.47
CA LEU A 130 -3.63 7.87 -7.12
C LEU A 130 -3.98 9.34 -6.93
N ASN A 131 -4.82 9.65 -5.95
CA ASN A 131 -5.05 11.00 -5.46
C ASN A 131 -4.30 11.23 -4.16
#